data_AF-A0A938JTI7-F1
#
_entry.id   AF-A0A938JTI7-F1
#
_cell.length_a   1.000
_cell.length_b   1.000
_cell.length_c   1.000
_cell.angle_alpha   90.00
_cell.angle_beta   90.00
_cell.angle_gamma   90.00
#
_symmetry.space_group_name_H-M   'P 1'
#
loop_
_entity.id
_entity.type
_entity.pdbx_description
1 polymer ?
#
loop_
_entity_poly.entity_id
_entity_poly.type
_entity_poly.pdbx_seq_one_letter_code
_entity_poly.pdbx_strand_id
1 'polypeptide(L)'
;MSITISIWLITVAFILGLLLFDLLTSTRKPHDVSFKEATFWSIFYIAVAIGFGVWVWSDYGDQFGKEYFAAYIVEKSLSMDNLFVFIIILANFAVPTIYHQRVLMVGIVLALIMRAIFIAIGAAALEAFAFTFVIFGAILLWTGIKLMQHWNEDP
;
A
#
# COMPACT_ATOMS: atom_id res chain seq x y z
N MET A 1 13.98 -8.65 -23.78
CA MET A 1 12.61 -8.69 -24.33
C MET A 1 11.93 -7.36 -24.04
N SER A 2 11.14 -6.81 -24.97
CA SER A 2 10.36 -5.60 -24.72
C SER A 2 9.18 -5.89 -23.80
N ILE A 3 8.97 -5.02 -22.81
CA ILE A 3 7.80 -5.09 -21.92
C ILE A 3 6.56 -4.87 -22.78
N THR A 4 5.85 -5.96 -23.08
CA THR A 4 4.68 -5.94 -23.97
C THR A 4 3.44 -5.53 -23.18
N ILE A 5 2.50 -4.82 -23.82
CA ILE A 5 1.23 -4.40 -23.20
C ILE A 5 0.47 -5.56 -22.54
N SER A 6 0.60 -6.77 -23.09
CA SER A 6 0.05 -8.01 -22.55
C SER A 6 0.58 -8.35 -21.16
N ILE A 7 1.87 -8.13 -20.88
CA ILE A 7 2.47 -8.37 -19.56
C ILE A 7 1.89 -7.39 -18.54
N TRP A 8 1.70 -6.13 -18.94
CA TRP A 8 1.02 -5.12 -18.12
C TRP A 8 -0.41 -5.52 -17.79
N LEU A 9 -1.19 -5.93 -18.80
CA LEU A 9 -2.57 -6.37 -18.60
C LEU A 9 -2.66 -7.61 -17.68
N ILE A 10 -1.79 -8.60 -17.86
CA ILE A 10 -1.75 -9.80 -17.01
C ILE A 10 -1.37 -9.43 -15.57
N THR A 11 -0.37 -8.55 -15.39
CA THR A 11 0.09 -8.14 -14.07
C THR A 11 -0.98 -7.34 -13.32
N VAL A 12 -1.63 -6.38 -14.01
CA VAL A 12 -2.74 -5.62 -13.43
C VAL A 12 -3.92 -6.52 -13.09
N ALA A 13 -4.30 -7.44 -14.00
CA ALA A 13 -5.38 -8.39 -13.74
C ALA A 13 -5.06 -9.30 -12.55
N PHE A 14 -3.80 -9.75 -12.43
CA PHE A 14 -3.34 -10.55 -11.29
C PHE A 14 -3.41 -9.77 -9.97
N ILE A 15 -2.93 -8.52 -9.94
CA ILE A 15 -2.98 -7.65 -8.76
C ILE A 15 -4.44 -7.36 -8.36
N LEU A 16 -5.28 -6.98 -9.32
CA LEU A 16 -6.71 -6.74 -9.06
C LEU A 16 -7.41 -8.01 -8.58
N GLY A 17 -7.07 -9.18 -9.13
CA GLY A 17 -7.59 -10.47 -8.68
C GLY A 17 -7.22 -10.78 -7.24
N LEU A 18 -5.95 -10.58 -6.87
CA LEU A 18 -5.49 -10.75 -5.48
C LEU A 18 -6.17 -9.77 -4.53
N LEU A 19 -6.32 -8.50 -4.94
CA LEU A 19 -6.98 -7.47 -4.14
C LEU A 19 -8.46 -7.80 -3.92
N LEU A 20 -9.18 -8.18 -4.98
CA LEU A 20 -10.57 -8.61 -4.87
C LEU A 20 -10.72 -9.87 -4.01
N PHE A 21 -9.82 -10.84 -4.16
CA PHE A 21 -9.80 -12.04 -3.33
C PHE A 21 -9.59 -11.70 -1.85
N ASP A 22 -8.67 -10.78 -1.54
CA ASP A 22 -8.41 -10.32 -0.17
C ASP A 22 -9.62 -9.61 0.41
N LEU A 23 -10.23 -8.66 -0.31
CA LEU A 23 -11.44 -7.97 0.14
C LEU A 23 -12.61 -8.93 0.36
N LEU A 24 -12.86 -9.86 -0.57
CA LEU A 24 -13.95 -10.83 -0.47
C LEU A 24 -13.73 -11.85 0.67
N THR A 25 -12.49 -12.29 0.86
CA THR A 25 -12.14 -13.24 1.92
C THR A 25 -12.17 -12.57 3.29
N SER A 26 -11.64 -11.35 3.39
CA SER A 26 -11.62 -10.56 4.63
C SER A 26 -13.04 -10.16 5.07
N THR A 27 -13.96 -9.92 4.13
CA THR A 27 -15.37 -9.61 4.46
C THR A 27 -16.15 -10.82 4.99
N ARG A 28 -15.71 -12.05 4.67
CA ARG A 28 -16.49 -13.27 4.92
C ARG A 28 -16.39 -13.86 6.32
N LYS A 29 -15.35 -13.54 7.10
CA LYS A 29 -15.23 -14.06 8.48
C LYS A 29 -14.71 -12.98 9.43
N PRO A 30 -15.57 -12.39 10.27
CA PRO A 30 -15.13 -11.69 11.46
C PRO A 30 -14.64 -12.76 12.44
N HIS A 31 -13.33 -12.98 12.47
CA HIS A 31 -12.66 -13.82 13.45
C HIS A 31 -11.45 -13.05 13.94
N ASP A 32 -11.19 -13.11 15.24
CA ASP A 32 -9.92 -12.64 15.79
C ASP A 32 -8.80 -13.42 15.11
N VAL A 33 -8.12 -12.76 14.17
CA VAL A 33 -7.00 -13.36 13.45
C VAL A 33 -5.93 -13.61 14.50
N SER A 34 -5.71 -14.88 14.85
CA SER A 34 -4.65 -15.24 15.79
C SER A 34 -3.31 -14.75 15.22
N PHE A 35 -2.42 -14.25 16.08
CA PHE A 35 -1.11 -13.75 15.68
C PHE A 35 -0.34 -14.75 14.80
N LYS A 36 -0.53 -16.07 15.04
CA LYS A 36 0.05 -17.14 14.22
C LYS A 36 -0.52 -17.19 12.80
N GLU A 37 -1.83 -17.03 12.65
CA GLU A 37 -2.50 -17.03 11.36
C GLU A 37 -2.15 -15.78 10.55
N ALA A 38 -2.14 -14.61 11.19
CA ALA A 38 -1.71 -13.36 10.58
C ALA A 38 -0.24 -13.41 10.10
N THR A 39 0.64 -14.00 10.92
CA THR A 39 2.07 -14.18 10.56
C THR A 39 2.21 -15.12 9.37
N PHE A 40 1.46 -16.23 9.34
CA PHE A 40 1.51 -17.18 8.23
C PHE A 40 1.04 -16.54 6.91
N TRP A 41 -0.10 -15.84 6.92
CA TRP A 41 -0.59 -15.12 5.75
C TRP A 41 0.40 -14.04 5.28
N SER A 42 1.02 -13.30 6.21
CA SER A 42 2.04 -12.31 5.89
C SER A 42 3.25 -12.94 5.18
N ILE A 43 3.78 -14.05 5.73
CA ILE A 43 4.91 -14.78 5.14
C ILE A 43 4.54 -15.32 3.75
N PHE A 44 3.34 -15.87 3.59
CA PHE A 44 2.86 -16.38 2.31
C PHE A 44 2.87 -15.28 1.23
N TYR A 45 2.29 -14.11 1.51
CA TYR A 45 2.27 -13.01 0.55
C TYR A 45 3.66 -12.42 0.28
N ILE A 46 4.53 -12.35 1.29
CA ILE A 46 5.93 -11.95 1.11
C ILE A 46 6.65 -12.94 0.19
N ALA A 47 6.47 -14.25 0.40
CA ALA A 47 7.08 -15.27 -0.43
C ALA A 47 6.61 -15.21 -1.89
N VAL A 48 5.31 -14.98 -2.13
CA VAL A 48 4.77 -14.78 -3.48
C VAL A 48 5.39 -13.55 -4.14
N ALA A 49 5.51 -12.43 -3.43
CA ALA A 49 6.13 -11.21 -3.96
C ALA A 49 7.62 -11.40 -4.27
N ILE A 50 8.37 -12.04 -3.38
CA ILE A 50 9.79 -12.37 -3.62
C ILE A 50 9.92 -13.32 -4.82
N GLY A 51 9.07 -14.35 -4.92
CA GLY A 51 9.07 -15.28 -6.05
C GLY A 51 8.83 -14.57 -7.38
N PHE A 52 7.86 -13.64 -7.42
CA PHE A 52 7.62 -12.81 -8.59
C PHE A 52 8.83 -11.89 -8.89
N GLY A 53 9.42 -11.27 -7.88
CA GLY A 53 10.62 -10.43 -8.04
C GLY A 53 11.84 -11.19 -8.56
N VAL A 54 12.06 -12.42 -8.10
CA VAL A 54 13.11 -13.31 -8.61
C VAL A 54 12.86 -13.68 -10.07
N TRP A 55 11.60 -13.97 -10.43
CA TRP A 55 11.23 -14.19 -11.83
C TRP A 55 11.53 -12.97 -12.70
N VAL A 56 11.15 -11.76 -12.25
CA VAL A 56 11.46 -10.50 -12.94
C VAL A 56 12.97 -10.30 -13.10
N TRP A 57 13.75 -10.53 -12.05
CA TRP A 57 15.21 -10.41 -12.09
C TRP A 57 15.81 -11.40 -13.11
N SER A 58 15.32 -12.63 -13.15
CA SER A 58 15.84 -13.67 -14.04
C SER A 58 15.53 -13.42 -15.53
N ASP A 59 14.35 -12.91 -15.85
CA ASP A 59 13.85 -12.79 -17.24
C ASP A 59 14.09 -11.39 -17.85
N TYR A 60 14.07 -10.34 -17.01
CA TYR A 60 14.22 -8.95 -17.44
C TYR A 60 15.58 -8.34 -17.05
N GLY A 61 16.35 -9.02 -16.21
CA GLY A 61 17.72 -8.62 -15.84
C GLY A 61 17.82 -7.75 -14.60
N ASP A 62 19.05 -7.37 -14.28
CA ASP A 62 19.44 -6.78 -13.00
C ASP A 62 18.81 -5.40 -12.73
N GLN A 63 18.61 -4.58 -13.77
CA GLN A 63 18.00 -3.25 -13.62
C GLN A 63 16.55 -3.35 -13.14
N PHE A 64 15.71 -4.10 -13.85
CA PHE A 64 14.29 -4.26 -13.50
C PHE A 64 14.10 -5.06 -12.20
N GLY A 65 14.98 -6.03 -11.92
CA GLY A 65 14.99 -6.74 -10.64
C GLY A 65 15.22 -5.78 -9.46
N LYS A 66 16.23 -4.92 -9.55
CA LYS A 66 16.52 -3.91 -8.51
C LYS A 66 15.40 -2.90 -8.37
N GLU A 67 14.84 -2.39 -9.47
CA GLU A 67 13.70 -1.46 -9.44
C GLU A 67 12.47 -2.10 -8.78
N TYR A 68 12.17 -3.37 -9.08
CA TYR A 68 11.07 -4.12 -8.46
C TYR A 68 11.27 -4.25 -6.95
N PHE A 69 12.43 -4.73 -6.49
CA PHE A 69 12.68 -4.92 -5.06
C PHE A 69 12.75 -3.59 -4.30
N ALA A 70 13.30 -2.54 -4.91
CA ALA A 70 13.29 -1.19 -4.34
C ALA A 70 11.85 -0.69 -4.17
N ALA A 71 11.03 -0.78 -5.22
CA ALA A 71 9.62 -0.41 -5.16
C ALA A 71 8.84 -1.25 -4.14
N TYR A 72 9.08 -2.57 -4.10
CA TYR A 72 8.45 -3.49 -3.16
C TYR A 72 8.71 -3.09 -1.70
N ILE A 73 9.96 -2.81 -1.34
CA ILE A 73 10.31 -2.43 0.04
C ILE A 73 9.68 -1.09 0.41
N VAL A 74 9.71 -0.11 -0.49
CA VAL A 74 9.10 1.22 -0.28
C VAL A 74 7.59 1.09 -0.08
N GLU A 75 6.90 0.38 -0.95
CA GLU A 75 5.45 0.16 -0.85
C GLU A 75 5.07 -0.65 0.40
N LYS A 76 5.87 -1.67 0.76
CA LYS A 76 5.67 -2.46 1.98
C LYS A 76 5.79 -1.59 3.22
N SER A 77 6.77 -0.68 3.25
CA SER A 77 6.98 0.25 4.36
C SER A 77 5.82 1.24 4.50
N LEU A 78 5.35 1.79 3.37
CA LEU A 78 4.20 2.69 3.32
C LEU A 78 2.90 2.00 3.80
N SER A 79 2.71 0.73 3.46
CA SER A 79 1.55 -0.04 3.95
C SER A 79 1.56 -0.25 5.46
N MET A 80 2.74 -0.38 6.09
CA MET A 80 2.88 -0.55 7.54
C MET A 80 2.60 0.75 8.29
N ASP A 81 3.05 1.88 7.73
CA ASP A 81 2.76 3.23 8.24
C ASP A 81 1.26 3.54 8.23
N ASN A 82 0.58 3.22 7.12
CA ASN A 82 -0.88 3.37 7.01
C ASN A 82 -1.64 2.57 8.07
N LEU A 83 -1.22 1.32 8.35
CA LEU A 83 -1.86 0.49 9.38
C LEU A 83 -1.68 1.09 10.78
N PHE A 84 -0.49 1.62 11.08
CA PHE A 84 -0.19 2.22 12.37
C PHE A 84 -1.06 3.46 12.63
N VAL A 85 -1.16 4.36 11.64
CA VAL A 85 -2.04 5.54 11.71
C VAL A 85 -3.48 5.12 11.97
N PHE A 86 -3.99 4.09 11.28
CA PHE A 86 -5.36 3.62 11.52
C PHE A 86 -5.55 3.07 12.94
N ILE A 87 -4.60 2.31 13.49
CA ILE A 87 -4.71 1.78 14.85
C ILE A 87 -4.71 2.92 15.88
N ILE A 88 -3.86 3.94 15.73
CA ILE A 88 -3.85 5.11 16.62
C ILE A 88 -5.19 5.84 16.58
N ILE A 89 -5.74 6.06 15.38
CA ILE A 89 -7.04 6.73 15.21
C ILE A 89 -8.15 5.92 15.90
N LEU A 90 -8.20 4.60 15.67
CA LEU A 90 -9.19 3.71 16.29
C LEU A 90 -9.08 3.68 17.82
N ALA A 91 -7.86 3.70 18.35
CA ALA A 91 -7.60 3.77 19.79
C ALA A 91 -8.09 5.09 20.38
N ASN A 92 -7.85 6.23 19.72
CA ASN A 92 -8.34 7.53 20.14
C ASN A 92 -9.87 7.62 20.16
N PHE A 93 -10.54 6.95 19.23
CA PHE A 93 -12.01 6.86 19.20
C PHE A 93 -12.59 5.78 20.11
N ALA A 94 -11.75 5.11 20.92
CA ALA A 94 -12.13 4.03 21.83
C ALA A 94 -12.99 2.94 21.15
N VAL A 95 -12.68 2.63 19.88
CA VAL A 95 -13.44 1.64 19.11
C VAL A 95 -13.21 0.24 19.72
N PRO A 96 -14.27 -0.54 20.02
CA PRO A 96 -14.10 -1.90 20.50
C PRO A 96 -13.33 -2.76 19.48
N THR A 97 -12.40 -3.59 19.95
CA THR A 97 -11.49 -4.40 19.11
C THR A 97 -12.21 -5.30 18.11
N ILE A 98 -13.42 -5.75 18.45
CA ILE A 98 -14.32 -6.55 17.59
C ILE A 98 -14.64 -5.84 16.27
N TYR A 99 -14.68 -4.50 16.26
CA TYR A 99 -14.98 -3.70 15.08
C TYR A 99 -13.75 -3.22 14.31
N HIS A 100 -12.53 -3.38 14.86
CA HIS A 100 -11.30 -2.87 14.22
C HIS A 100 -11.13 -3.40 12.80
N GLN A 101 -11.28 -4.70 12.57
CA GLN A 101 -11.12 -5.29 11.24
C GLN A 101 -12.10 -4.70 10.22
N ARG A 102 -13.35 -4.45 10.63
CA ARG A 102 -14.37 -3.88 9.73
C ARG A 102 -14.07 -2.41 9.41
N VAL A 103 -13.68 -1.61 10.40
CA VAL A 103 -13.33 -0.20 10.16
C VAL A 103 -12.03 -0.07 9.38
N LEU A 104 -11.03 -0.91 9.67
CA LEU A 104 -9.78 -0.99 8.90
C LEU A 104 -10.04 -1.32 7.43
N MET A 105 -10.91 -2.28 7.14
CA MET A 105 -11.25 -2.64 5.76
C MET A 105 -11.89 -1.47 5.00
N VAL A 106 -12.83 -0.76 5.62
CA VAL A 106 -13.42 0.46 5.01
C VAL A 106 -12.35 1.53 4.82
N GLY A 107 -11.46 1.72 5.79
CA GLY A 107 -10.34 2.63 5.71
C GLY A 107 -9.37 2.31 4.58
N ILE A 108 -9.02 1.03 4.39
CA ILE A 108 -8.16 0.55 3.29
C ILE A 108 -8.83 0.80 1.94
N VAL A 109 -10.10 0.47 1.78
CA VAL A 109 -10.84 0.72 0.52
C VAL A 109 -10.88 2.21 0.21
N LEU A 110 -11.20 3.05 1.20
CA LEU A 110 -11.22 4.50 1.03
C LEU A 110 -9.81 5.04 0.69
N ALA A 111 -8.78 4.56 1.36
CA ALA A 111 -7.39 4.95 1.11
C ALA A 111 -6.94 4.57 -0.30
N LEU A 112 -7.29 3.38 -0.79
CA LEU A 112 -7.01 2.95 -2.17
C LEU A 112 -7.70 3.84 -3.20
N ILE A 113 -8.96 4.22 -2.96
CA ILE A 113 -9.71 5.15 -3.82
C ILE A 113 -9.04 6.53 -3.82
N MET A 114 -8.76 7.08 -2.64
CA MET A 114 -8.07 8.37 -2.50
C MET A 114 -6.70 8.35 -3.17
N ARG A 115 -5.97 7.24 -3.02
CA ARG A 115 -4.68 7.03 -3.69
C ARG A 115 -4.82 7.05 -5.20
N ALA A 116 -5.78 6.33 -5.78
CA ALA A 116 -6.02 6.32 -7.21
C ALA A 116 -6.38 7.73 -7.75
N ILE A 117 -7.22 8.48 -7.02
CA ILE A 117 -7.59 9.85 -7.35
C ILE A 117 -6.35 10.76 -7.31
N PHE A 118 -5.57 10.74 -6.23
CA PHE A 118 -4.37 11.58 -6.12
C PHE A 118 -3.31 11.24 -7.15
N ILE A 119 -3.14 9.96 -7.51
CA ILE A 119 -2.22 9.55 -8.58
C ILE A 119 -2.70 10.08 -9.94
N ALA A 120 -3.99 9.95 -10.26
CA ALA A 120 -4.53 10.43 -11.53
C ALA A 120 -4.44 11.96 -11.66
N ILE A 121 -4.82 12.68 -10.59
CA ILE A 121 -4.70 14.15 -10.54
C ILE A 121 -3.22 14.55 -10.61
N GLY A 122 -2.35 13.89 -9.84
CA GLY A 122 -0.91 14.16 -9.82
C GLY A 122 -0.27 13.95 -11.18
N ALA A 123 -0.59 12.86 -11.88
CA ALA A 123 -0.11 12.59 -13.23
C ALA A 123 -0.53 13.69 -14.21
N ALA A 124 -1.81 14.07 -14.22
CA ALA A 124 -2.32 15.15 -15.08
C ALA A 124 -1.68 16.51 -14.73
N ALA A 125 -1.46 16.79 -13.44
CA ALA A 125 -0.88 18.04 -12.99
C ALA A 125 0.63 18.15 -13.30
N LEU A 126 1.35 17.02 -13.35
CA LEU A 126 2.74 16.95 -13.78
C LEU A 126 2.89 17.15 -15.30
N GLU A 127 1.97 16.64 -16.11
CA GLU A 127 1.96 16.89 -17.56
C GLU A 127 1.71 18.36 -17.88
N ALA A 128 0.87 19.04 -17.08
CA ALA A 128 0.52 20.43 -17.32
C ALA A 128 1.64 21.43 -16.91
N PHE A 129 2.35 21.19 -15.79
CA PHE A 129 3.39 22.09 -15.30
C PHE A 129 4.45 21.36 -14.47
N ALA A 130 5.71 21.38 -14.91
CA ALA A 130 6.84 20.81 -14.17
C ALA A 130 7.06 21.47 -12.79
N PHE A 131 6.62 22.71 -12.60
CA PHE A 131 6.68 23.41 -11.31
C PHE A 131 5.76 22.79 -10.24
N THR A 132 4.70 22.08 -10.65
CA THR A 132 3.80 21.35 -9.75
C THR A 132 4.53 20.30 -8.91
N PHE A 133 5.60 19.69 -9.46
CA PHE A 133 6.42 18.71 -8.74
C PHE A 133 7.06 19.32 -7.48
N VAL A 134 7.59 20.53 -7.60
CA VAL A 134 8.23 21.24 -6.47
C VAL A 134 7.20 21.62 -5.42
N ILE A 135 6.02 22.06 -5.83
CA ILE A 135 4.92 22.38 -4.91
C ILE A 135 4.48 21.14 -4.14
N PHE A 136 4.23 20.02 -4.83
CA PHE A 136 3.83 18.77 -4.18
C PHE A 136 4.91 18.26 -3.22
N GLY A 137 6.18 18.29 -3.64
CA GLY A 137 7.30 17.95 -2.77
C GLY A 137 7.38 18.83 -1.52
N ALA A 138 7.16 20.14 -1.67
CA ALA A 138 7.15 21.07 -0.54
C ALA A 138 5.98 20.81 0.42
N ILE A 139 4.78 20.53 -0.09
CA ILE A 139 3.62 20.15 0.72
C ILE A 139 3.92 18.87 1.49
N LEU A 140 4.45 17.83 0.83
CA LEU A 140 4.79 16.55 1.47
C LEU A 140 5.85 16.72 2.57
N LEU A 141 6.89 17.53 2.32
CA LEU A 141 7.89 17.86 3.33
C LEU A 141 7.27 18.59 4.53
N TRP A 142 6.42 19.58 4.27
CA TRP A 142 5.73 20.31 5.33
C TRP A 142 4.81 19.42 6.16
N THR A 143 4.02 18.54 5.51
CA THR A 143 3.15 17.58 6.19
C THR A 143 3.96 16.57 7.00
N GLY A 144 5.08 16.06 6.46
CA GLY A 144 5.98 15.16 7.18
C GLY A 144 6.58 15.81 8.43
N ILE A 145 7.04 17.07 8.33
CA ILE A 145 7.55 17.83 9.48
C ILE A 145 6.46 18.03 10.53
N LYS A 146 5.26 18.43 10.10
CA LYS A 146 4.12 18.66 11.00
C LYS A 146 3.70 17.39 11.71
N LEU A 147 3.72 16.24 11.03
CA LEU A 147 3.43 14.94 11.63
C LEU A 147 4.46 14.61 12.72
N MET A 148 5.76 14.75 12.45
CA MET A 148 6.81 14.54 13.46
C MET A 148 6.67 15.44 14.69
N GLN A 149 6.16 16.67 14.52
CA GLN A 149 5.97 17.61 15.63
C GLN A 149 4.83 17.21 16.58
N HIS A 150 3.75 16.59 16.05
CA HIS A 150 2.60 16.17 16.86
C HIS A 150 2.76 14.75 17.47
N TRP A 151 3.88 14.07 17.21
CA TRP A 151 4.19 12.77 17.85
C TRP A 151 4.59 12.91 19.33
N ASN A 152 4.83 14.13 19.83
CA ASN A 152 5.20 14.40 21.23
C ASN A 152 4.02 14.89 22.09
N GLU A 153 2.81 14.95 21.54
CA GLU A 153 1.59 15.30 22.28
C GLU A 153 0.74 14.04 22.46
N ASP A 154 1.26 13.11 23.27
CA ASP A 154 0.45 12.08 23.92
C ASP A 154 -0.45 12.76 24.98
N PRO A 155 -1.77 12.50 25.01
CA PRO A 155 -2.55 12.60 26.24
C PRO A 155 -2.25 11.44 27.21
#